data_AF-A0A4Q2Y835-F1
#
_entry.id   AF-A0A4Q2Y835-F1
#
_cell.length_a   1.000
_cell.length_b   1.000
_cell.length_c   1.000
_cell.angle_alpha   90.00
_cell.angle_beta   90.00
_cell.angle_gamma   90.00
#
_symmetry.space_group_name_H-M   'P 1'
#
loop_
_entity.id
_entity.type
_entity.pdbx_description
1 polymer ?
#
loop_
_entity_poly.entity_id
_entity_poly.type
_entity_poly.pdbx_seq_one_letter_code
_entity_poly.pdbx_strand_id
1 'polypeptide(L)'
;MKKFLTATAAMGAAVLSLATTGCFKAESKNTVNADGSAKFNTVMEFNLAPIMSMLGAGGAGANPMGDNHNFLVTVMRSMAPQVDAWTEAKVETTKLGATKITLGGFMKDFTAGADLKKSLSANPEFAAKAADLPDFKFIESTKDTATGNWVITMPGVDEIMEVFGALQKKAAKDKAFTPGSLNEVTEEAIAAKMTEVRAQYAQFKPMAAMMLKDMSITSEMEVGGEILEAHVFEKSGPGKVTATFNGEQLIELVDGIIADDELPGKVAKLAAALNEGPESAKVGPALREFITPLISSVYGGSKAPKLVIKPAASPAFNYSAEVAKAKANMSPELMKLVDEASKPPVPADAGGLPAPKKKAA
;
A
#
# COMPACT_ATOMS: atom_id res chain seq x y z
N MET A 1 9.39 -1.28 -27.37
CA MET A 1 9.59 0.04 -26.73
C MET A 1 8.46 0.54 -25.82
N LYS A 2 7.28 0.99 -26.33
CA LYS A 2 6.22 1.62 -25.49
C LYS A 2 5.77 0.76 -24.30
N LYS A 3 5.44 -0.52 -24.48
CA LYS A 3 4.85 -1.36 -23.42
C LYS A 3 5.80 -1.67 -22.24
N PHE A 4 7.12 -1.71 -22.45
CA PHE A 4 8.09 -2.02 -21.39
C PHE A 4 8.54 -0.76 -20.62
N LEU A 5 8.80 0.34 -21.32
CA LEU A 5 8.93 1.66 -20.69
C LEU A 5 7.65 2.04 -19.94
N THR A 6 6.48 1.66 -20.46
CA THR A 6 5.19 1.81 -19.76
C THR A 6 5.07 0.81 -18.60
N ALA A 7 5.71 -0.36 -18.60
CA ALA A 7 5.59 -1.34 -17.50
C ALA A 7 6.51 -0.99 -16.31
N THR A 8 7.74 -0.55 -16.56
CA THR A 8 8.65 -0.06 -15.53
C THR A 8 8.18 1.30 -15.00
N ALA A 9 7.69 2.17 -15.89
CA ALA A 9 6.96 3.37 -15.49
C ALA A 9 5.58 3.08 -14.90
N ALA A 10 4.91 1.94 -15.16
CA ALA A 10 3.63 1.56 -14.56
C ALA A 10 3.78 0.83 -13.23
N MET A 11 4.95 0.26 -12.92
CA MET A 11 5.23 -0.26 -11.59
C MET A 11 5.63 0.90 -10.66
N GLY A 12 6.47 1.82 -11.18
CA GLY A 12 6.64 3.16 -10.61
C GLY A 12 5.31 3.90 -10.49
N ALA A 13 4.49 3.93 -11.54
CA ALA A 13 3.15 4.55 -11.57
C ALA A 13 2.03 3.72 -10.96
N ALA A 14 2.23 2.50 -10.47
CA ALA A 14 1.24 1.76 -9.68
C ALA A 14 1.42 2.10 -8.20
N VAL A 15 2.68 2.15 -7.75
CA VAL A 15 3.05 2.69 -6.43
C VAL A 15 2.79 4.19 -6.37
N LEU A 16 3.13 4.93 -7.44
CA LEU A 16 2.76 6.34 -7.60
C LEU A 16 1.27 6.51 -7.91
N SER A 17 0.51 5.70 -8.65
CA SER A 17 -0.94 5.98 -8.87
C SER A 17 -1.79 5.80 -7.62
N LEU A 18 -1.40 4.92 -6.70
CA LEU A 18 -2.03 4.83 -5.39
C LEU A 18 -1.59 5.98 -4.46
N ALA A 19 -0.38 6.51 -4.64
CA ALA A 19 0.19 7.60 -3.82
C ALA A 19 0.07 9.01 -4.43
N THR A 20 -0.29 9.18 -5.71
CA THR A 20 -0.32 10.47 -6.44
C THR A 20 -1.65 11.19 -6.31
N THR A 21 -2.61 10.57 -5.64
CA THR A 21 -3.72 11.35 -5.10
C THR A 21 -3.22 12.01 -3.81
N GLY A 22 -2.68 13.22 -3.95
CA GLY A 22 -2.24 14.11 -2.85
C GLY A 22 -3.37 14.58 -1.92
N CYS A 23 -4.34 13.71 -1.75
CA CYS A 23 -5.64 13.93 -1.20
C CYS A 23 -5.91 12.91 -0.09
N PHE A 24 -4.91 12.09 0.25
CA PHE A 24 -5.04 10.94 1.12
C PHE A 24 -4.26 11.12 2.42
N LYS A 25 -4.98 11.11 3.54
CA LYS A 25 -4.41 10.93 4.88
C LYS A 25 -4.89 9.60 5.42
N ALA A 26 -4.00 8.82 6.01
CA ALA A 26 -4.35 7.63 6.77
C ALA A 26 -3.62 7.62 8.09
N GLU A 27 -4.37 7.44 9.17
CA GLU A 27 -3.84 7.23 10.51
C GLU A 27 -4.36 5.89 11.00
N SER A 28 -3.46 4.98 11.36
CA SER A 28 -3.80 3.70 11.95
C SER A 28 -3.18 3.61 13.34
N LYS A 29 -3.97 3.23 14.33
CA LYS A 29 -3.55 2.98 15.70
C LYS A 29 -3.87 1.54 16.05
N ASN A 30 -2.84 0.77 16.37
CA ASN A 30 -2.97 -0.64 16.66
C ASN A 30 -2.42 -0.92 18.05
N THR A 31 -3.18 -1.65 18.88
CA THR A 31 -2.61 -2.30 20.06
C THR A 31 -2.54 -3.79 19.78
N VAL A 32 -1.35 -4.37 19.90
CA VAL A 32 -1.07 -5.73 19.47
C VAL A 32 -0.51 -6.55 20.63
N ASN A 33 -1.11 -7.71 20.85
CA ASN A 33 -0.62 -8.72 21.79
C ASN A 33 0.45 -9.59 21.11
N ALA A 34 1.31 -10.21 21.92
CA ALA A 34 2.37 -11.10 21.42
C ALA A 34 1.83 -12.38 20.73
N ASP A 35 0.55 -12.71 20.91
CA ASP A 35 -0.13 -13.80 20.19
C ASP A 35 -0.65 -13.39 18.81
N GLY A 36 -0.40 -12.14 18.39
CA GLY A 36 -0.85 -11.56 17.13
C GLY A 36 -2.26 -10.97 17.17
N SER A 37 -3.01 -11.12 18.27
CA SER A 37 -4.32 -10.48 18.39
C SER A 37 -4.19 -8.97 18.54
N ALA A 38 -5.08 -8.23 17.88
CA ALA A 38 -5.01 -6.78 17.86
C ALA A 38 -6.38 -6.12 17.96
N LYS A 39 -6.37 -4.91 18.50
CA LYS A 39 -7.42 -3.91 18.30
C LYS A 39 -6.86 -2.80 17.42
N PHE A 40 -7.65 -2.34 16.48
CA PHE A 40 -7.25 -1.30 15.53
C PHE A 40 -8.26 -0.16 15.52
N ASN A 41 -7.77 1.03 15.21
CA ASN A 41 -8.55 2.18 14.80
C ASN A 41 -7.84 2.83 13.62
N THR A 42 -8.53 2.91 12.48
CA THR A 42 -8.02 3.49 11.26
C THR A 42 -8.92 4.63 10.83
N VAL A 43 -8.32 5.79 10.61
CA VAL A 43 -8.95 6.98 10.04
C VAL A 43 -8.32 7.24 8.68
N MET A 44 -9.15 7.34 7.64
CA MET A 44 -8.71 7.70 6.28
C MET A 44 -9.45 8.96 5.83
N GLU A 45 -8.76 9.92 5.26
CA GLU A 45 -9.35 11.12 4.67
C GLU A 45 -8.98 11.22 3.20
N PHE A 46 -9.97 11.41 2.33
CA PHE A 46 -9.83 11.50 0.88
C PHE A 46 -10.40 12.83 0.39
N ASN A 47 -9.62 13.65 -0.30
CA ASN A 47 -10.08 14.93 -0.87
C ASN A 47 -9.86 15.00 -2.38
N LEU A 48 -10.69 14.39 -3.21
CA LEU A 48 -10.46 14.35 -4.66
C LEU A 48 -10.79 15.66 -5.39
N ALA A 49 -11.25 16.70 -4.69
CA ALA A 49 -11.67 17.97 -5.31
C ALA A 49 -10.55 18.67 -6.12
N PRO A 50 -9.29 18.78 -5.65
CA PRO A 50 -8.21 19.38 -6.42
C PRO A 50 -7.94 18.64 -7.73
N ILE A 51 -7.94 17.30 -7.68
CA ILE A 51 -7.71 16.45 -8.87
C ILE A 51 -8.81 16.67 -9.90
N MET A 52 -10.08 16.67 -9.46
CA MET A 52 -11.21 16.90 -10.35
C MET A 52 -11.19 18.30 -10.97
N SER A 53 -10.72 19.31 -10.23
CA SER A 53 -10.54 20.67 -10.75
C SER A 53 -9.46 20.72 -11.83
N MET A 54 -8.33 20.03 -11.62
CA MET A 54 -7.24 19.97 -12.61
C MET A 54 -7.65 19.25 -13.90
N LEU A 55 -8.48 18.21 -13.79
CA LEU A 55 -8.99 17.46 -14.95
C LEU A 55 -10.11 18.20 -15.72
N GLY A 56 -10.47 19.42 -15.31
CA GLY A 56 -11.55 20.20 -15.92
C GLY A 56 -12.95 19.58 -15.74
N ALA A 57 -13.07 18.56 -14.89
CA ALA A 57 -14.29 17.81 -14.63
C ALA A 57 -15.07 18.32 -13.40
N GLY A 58 -14.49 19.24 -12.62
CA GLY A 58 -15.07 19.76 -11.39
C GLY A 58 -16.00 20.97 -11.60
N GLY A 59 -17.31 20.76 -11.52
CA GLY A 59 -18.23 21.83 -11.14
C GLY A 59 -17.97 22.22 -9.68
N ALA A 60 -17.48 23.44 -9.43
CA ALA A 60 -17.35 24.10 -8.13
C ALA A 60 -17.13 23.17 -6.90
N GLY A 61 -15.90 22.72 -6.68
CA GLY A 61 -15.31 22.49 -5.34
C GLY A 61 -15.79 21.30 -4.49
N ALA A 62 -16.80 20.52 -4.89
CA ALA A 62 -17.25 19.38 -4.09
C ALA A 62 -16.41 18.12 -4.37
N ASN A 63 -16.00 17.42 -3.31
CA ASN A 63 -15.34 16.12 -3.44
C ASN A 63 -16.34 15.09 -4.00
N PRO A 64 -16.04 14.41 -5.13
CA PRO A 64 -16.96 13.47 -5.76
C PRO A 64 -17.28 12.25 -4.89
N MET A 65 -16.49 11.98 -3.85
CA MET A 65 -16.78 10.92 -2.90
C MET A 65 -17.91 11.30 -1.94
N GLY A 66 -17.97 12.54 -1.43
CA GLY A 66 -18.96 12.93 -0.41
C GLY A 66 -19.05 11.91 0.75
N ASP A 67 -20.26 11.62 1.24
CA ASP A 67 -20.50 10.56 2.24
C ASP A 67 -20.64 9.18 1.57
N ASN A 68 -19.58 8.70 0.89
CA ASN A 68 -19.63 7.48 0.08
C ASN A 68 -19.83 6.19 0.91
N HIS A 69 -21.06 5.93 1.33
CA HIS A 69 -21.47 4.72 2.04
C HIS A 69 -21.02 3.43 1.35
N ASN A 70 -21.14 3.37 0.03
CA ASN A 70 -20.72 2.19 -0.74
C ASN A 70 -19.22 1.92 -0.64
N PHE A 71 -18.41 2.98 -0.58
CA PHE A 71 -16.97 2.83 -0.38
C PHE A 71 -16.66 2.32 1.04
N LEU A 72 -17.33 2.85 2.08
CA LEU A 72 -17.21 2.32 3.45
C LEU A 72 -17.54 0.82 3.51
N VAL A 73 -18.70 0.41 2.96
CA VAL A 73 -19.13 -1.00 2.90
C VAL A 73 -18.12 -1.86 2.13
N THR A 74 -17.53 -1.33 1.06
CA THR A 74 -16.49 -2.04 0.27
C THR A 74 -15.23 -2.27 1.09
N VAL A 75 -14.76 -1.26 1.84
CA VAL A 75 -13.60 -1.43 2.73
C VAL A 75 -13.92 -2.43 3.84
N MET A 76 -15.07 -2.31 4.51
CA MET A 76 -15.49 -3.27 5.53
C MET A 76 -15.56 -4.70 4.99
N ARG A 77 -16.10 -4.90 3.78
CA ARG A 77 -16.17 -6.21 3.12
C ARG A 77 -14.77 -6.81 2.90
N SER A 78 -13.81 -5.99 2.44
CA SER A 78 -12.44 -6.46 2.22
C SER A 78 -11.73 -6.88 3.52
N MET A 79 -12.07 -6.25 4.64
CA MET A 79 -11.51 -6.54 5.97
C MET A 79 -12.28 -7.63 6.73
N ALA A 80 -13.54 -7.89 6.37
CA ALA A 80 -14.43 -8.83 7.07
C ALA A 80 -13.82 -10.22 7.33
N PRO A 81 -13.02 -10.83 6.43
CA PRO A 81 -12.39 -12.13 6.69
C PRO A 81 -11.37 -12.14 7.84
N GLN A 82 -11.04 -10.98 8.42
CA GLN A 82 -9.99 -10.81 9.41
C GLN A 82 -10.47 -10.10 10.68
N VAL A 83 -11.65 -9.47 10.63
CA VAL A 83 -12.21 -8.71 11.75
C VAL A 83 -13.28 -9.54 12.45
N ASP A 84 -13.00 -9.94 13.69
CA ASP A 84 -13.89 -10.76 14.50
C ASP A 84 -15.02 -9.94 15.15
N ALA A 85 -14.79 -8.65 15.38
CA ALA A 85 -15.79 -7.70 15.86
C ALA A 85 -15.44 -6.27 15.48
N TRP A 86 -16.44 -5.55 14.96
CA TRP A 86 -16.35 -4.11 14.70
C TRP A 86 -16.80 -3.33 15.93
N THR A 87 -16.10 -2.23 16.22
CA THR A 87 -16.49 -1.25 17.25
C THR A 87 -16.97 0.05 16.65
N GLU A 88 -16.51 0.39 15.45
CA GLU A 88 -16.84 1.63 14.77
C GLU A 88 -16.71 1.44 13.25
N ALA A 89 -17.65 2.01 12.50
CA ALA A 89 -17.54 2.21 11.07
C ALA A 89 -18.37 3.44 10.69
N LYS A 90 -17.72 4.47 10.15
CA LYS A 90 -18.37 5.75 9.84
C LYS A 90 -17.75 6.35 8.59
N VAL A 91 -18.58 7.01 7.78
CA VAL A 91 -18.15 7.91 6.71
C VAL A 91 -18.77 9.28 6.93
N GLU A 92 -18.00 10.35 6.77
CA GLU A 92 -18.47 11.73 6.90
C GLU A 92 -17.68 12.69 6.03
N THR A 93 -18.34 13.73 5.53
CA THR A 93 -17.68 14.83 4.84
C THR A 93 -17.16 15.84 5.88
N THR A 94 -15.85 16.04 5.90
CA THR A 94 -15.19 17.01 6.78
C THR A 94 -15.59 18.45 6.43
N LYS A 95 -15.29 19.39 7.35
CA LYS A 95 -15.50 20.83 7.09
C LYS A 95 -14.75 21.35 5.86
N LEU A 96 -13.66 20.69 5.47
CA LEU A 96 -12.86 21.02 4.29
C LEU A 96 -13.33 20.28 3.03
N GLY A 97 -14.43 19.54 3.10
CA GLY A 97 -15.01 18.81 1.96
C GLY A 97 -14.37 17.44 1.68
N ALA A 98 -13.34 17.02 2.45
CA ALA A 98 -12.77 15.68 2.33
C ALA A 98 -13.74 14.61 2.87
N THR A 99 -13.75 13.43 2.27
CA THR A 99 -14.44 12.24 2.80
C THR A 99 -13.57 11.59 3.85
N LYS A 100 -14.03 11.55 5.08
CA LYS A 100 -13.39 10.87 6.21
C LYS A 100 -14.07 9.54 6.48
N ILE A 101 -13.27 8.49 6.64
CA ILE A 101 -13.71 7.14 6.98
C ILE A 101 -13.02 6.76 8.29
N THR A 102 -13.80 6.35 9.26
CA THR A 102 -13.30 5.81 10.53
C THR A 102 -13.72 4.35 10.64
N LEU A 103 -12.77 3.48 10.96
CA LEU A 103 -12.96 2.05 11.14
C LEU A 103 -12.28 1.61 12.42
N GLY A 104 -12.95 0.84 13.26
CA GLY A 104 -12.37 0.27 14.46
C GLY A 104 -12.88 -1.13 14.72
N GLY A 105 -12.02 -1.98 15.28
CA GLY A 105 -12.40 -3.35 15.58
C GLY A 105 -11.29 -4.19 16.16
N PHE A 106 -11.53 -5.50 16.13
CA PHE A 106 -10.67 -6.52 16.70
C PHE A 106 -10.36 -7.60 15.66
N MET A 107 -9.10 -8.03 15.60
CA MET A 107 -8.64 -9.10 14.72
C MET A 107 -7.76 -10.08 15.49
N LYS A 108 -7.89 -11.37 15.18
CA LYS A 108 -7.15 -12.43 15.87
C LYS A 108 -5.68 -12.51 15.43
N ASP A 109 -5.42 -12.09 14.20
CA ASP A 109 -4.09 -12.03 13.61
C ASP A 109 -3.94 -10.69 12.88
N PHE A 110 -3.15 -9.79 13.45
CA PHE A 110 -2.90 -8.47 12.89
C PHE A 110 -2.12 -8.49 11.57
N THR A 111 -1.43 -9.59 11.28
CA THR A 111 -0.70 -9.77 10.02
C THR A 111 -1.61 -10.25 8.89
N ALA A 112 -2.82 -10.71 9.19
CA ALA A 112 -3.74 -11.20 8.18
C ALA A 112 -4.06 -10.13 7.13
N GLY A 113 -4.16 -8.86 7.55
CA GLY A 113 -4.41 -7.70 6.68
C GLY A 113 -3.25 -7.34 5.76
N ALA A 114 -2.07 -7.86 6.08
CA ALA A 114 -0.87 -7.66 5.28
C ALA A 114 -0.71 -8.72 4.19
N ASP A 115 -1.54 -9.77 4.15
CA ASP A 115 -1.48 -10.81 3.12
C ASP A 115 -2.12 -10.31 1.81
N LEU A 116 -1.27 -9.98 0.84
CA LEU A 116 -1.68 -9.43 -0.45
C LEU A 116 -2.57 -10.41 -1.22
N LYS A 117 -2.19 -11.68 -1.24
CA LYS A 117 -2.91 -12.71 -2.00
C LYS A 117 -4.28 -12.94 -1.40
N LYS A 118 -4.37 -13.09 -0.08
CA LYS A 118 -5.64 -13.26 0.63
C LYS A 118 -6.54 -12.04 0.44
N SER A 119 -5.97 -10.84 0.53
CA SER A 119 -6.70 -9.58 0.33
C SER A 119 -7.28 -9.48 -1.09
N LEU A 120 -6.48 -9.78 -2.12
CA LEU A 120 -6.97 -9.79 -3.50
C LEU A 120 -7.97 -10.92 -3.76
N SER A 121 -7.80 -12.08 -3.11
CA SER A 121 -8.71 -13.23 -3.25
C SER A 121 -10.10 -12.99 -2.64
N ALA A 122 -10.21 -12.06 -1.68
CA ALA A 122 -11.50 -11.69 -1.10
C ALA A 122 -12.40 -10.93 -2.09
N ASN A 123 -11.83 -10.36 -3.16
CA ASN A 123 -12.60 -9.71 -4.22
C ASN A 123 -12.77 -10.68 -5.42
N PRO A 124 -14.02 -11.03 -5.79
CA PRO A 124 -14.29 -11.93 -6.91
C PRO A 124 -13.64 -11.53 -8.23
N GLU A 125 -13.50 -10.22 -8.50
CA GLU A 125 -12.88 -9.70 -9.74
C GLU A 125 -11.37 -9.99 -9.81
N PHE A 126 -10.72 -10.10 -8.65
CA PHE A 126 -9.27 -10.32 -8.54
C PHE A 126 -8.92 -11.74 -8.12
N ALA A 127 -9.86 -12.54 -7.60
CA ALA A 127 -9.60 -13.87 -7.08
C ALA A 127 -8.87 -14.80 -8.06
N ALA A 128 -9.29 -14.82 -9.32
CA ALA A 128 -8.63 -15.63 -10.34
C ALA A 128 -7.18 -15.17 -10.62
N LYS A 129 -6.92 -13.86 -10.56
CA LYS A 129 -5.56 -13.31 -10.75
C LYS A 129 -4.69 -13.51 -9.52
N ALA A 130 -5.29 -13.44 -8.32
CA ALA A 130 -4.63 -13.62 -7.04
C ALA A 130 -4.15 -15.07 -6.83
N ALA A 131 -4.87 -16.06 -7.39
CA ALA A 131 -4.49 -17.48 -7.28
C ALA A 131 -3.05 -17.77 -7.76
N ASP A 132 -2.58 -17.02 -8.76
CA ASP A 132 -1.24 -17.17 -9.32
C ASP A 132 -0.17 -16.31 -8.62
N LEU A 133 -0.55 -15.47 -7.64
CA LEU A 133 0.41 -14.72 -6.85
C LEU A 133 1.04 -15.63 -5.80
N PRO A 134 2.34 -15.46 -5.51
CA PRO A 134 2.94 -16.09 -4.34
C PRO A 134 2.28 -15.53 -3.08
N ASP A 135 2.37 -16.29 -2.00
CA ASP A 135 1.99 -15.78 -0.69
C ASP A 135 2.97 -14.66 -0.34
N PHE A 136 2.45 -13.46 -0.13
CA PHE A 136 3.25 -12.27 0.14
C PHE A 136 2.58 -11.47 1.24
N LYS A 137 3.31 -11.26 2.32
CA LYS A 137 2.86 -10.52 3.49
C LYS A 137 3.66 -9.25 3.63
N PHE A 138 2.99 -8.10 3.66
CA PHE A 138 3.64 -6.81 3.94
C PHE A 138 4.14 -6.68 5.38
N ILE A 139 3.64 -7.53 6.28
CA ILE A 139 4.01 -7.59 7.69
C ILE A 139 3.96 -9.05 8.11
N GLU A 140 5.02 -9.52 8.75
CA GLU A 140 5.07 -10.82 9.39
C GLU A 140 5.38 -10.69 10.88
N SER A 141 4.98 -11.69 11.64
CA SER A 141 5.13 -11.74 13.08
C SER A 141 5.54 -13.15 13.48
N THR A 142 6.69 -13.27 14.13
CA THR A 142 7.25 -14.57 14.55
C THR A 142 7.77 -14.51 15.98
N LYS A 143 7.83 -15.66 16.62
CA LYS A 143 8.49 -15.80 17.93
C LYS A 143 9.87 -16.41 17.71
N ASP A 144 10.90 -15.69 18.11
CA ASP A 144 12.26 -16.21 18.18
C ASP A 144 12.30 -17.33 19.23
N THR A 145 12.67 -18.54 18.80
CA THR A 145 12.68 -19.73 19.64
C THR A 145 13.87 -19.76 20.62
N ALA A 146 14.96 -19.07 20.31
CA ALA A 146 16.15 -19.00 21.16
C ALA A 146 15.98 -17.98 22.28
N THR A 147 15.43 -16.81 21.96
CA THR A 147 15.30 -15.70 22.93
C THR A 147 13.90 -15.59 23.54
N GLY A 148 12.89 -16.19 22.92
CA GLY A 148 11.49 -16.00 23.27
C GLY A 148 10.94 -14.63 22.86
N ASN A 149 11.75 -13.79 22.21
CA ASN A 149 11.34 -12.48 21.74
C ASN A 149 10.31 -12.60 20.62
N TRP A 150 9.44 -11.62 20.55
CA TRP A 150 8.50 -11.43 19.46
C TRP A 150 9.12 -10.50 18.43
N VAL A 151 9.13 -10.90 17.16
CA VAL A 151 9.74 -10.18 16.06
C VAL A 151 8.70 -9.88 15.00
N ILE A 152 8.56 -8.60 14.65
CA ILE A 152 7.73 -8.15 13.53
C ILE A 152 8.67 -7.70 12.41
N THR A 153 8.45 -8.20 11.20
CA THR A 153 9.26 -7.84 10.01
C THR A 153 8.37 -7.30 8.90
N MET A 154 8.95 -6.49 8.02
CA MET A 154 8.36 -6.15 6.73
C MET A 154 9.25 -6.70 5.62
N PRO A 155 8.71 -6.94 4.41
CA PRO A 155 9.47 -7.39 3.26
C PRO A 155 10.71 -6.54 3.01
N GLY A 156 11.88 -7.18 3.04
CA GLY A 156 13.11 -6.60 2.56
C GLY A 156 13.27 -6.84 1.06
N VAL A 157 14.50 -6.69 0.59
CA VAL A 157 14.85 -6.93 -0.81
C VAL A 157 14.61 -8.39 -1.21
N ASP A 158 14.90 -9.34 -0.32
CA ASP A 158 14.82 -10.75 -0.65
C ASP A 158 13.37 -11.21 -0.86
N GLU A 159 12.44 -10.85 0.04
CA GLU A 159 11.02 -11.17 -0.09
C GLU A 159 10.38 -10.52 -1.33
N ILE A 160 10.76 -9.27 -1.63
CA ILE A 160 10.30 -8.60 -2.85
C ILE A 160 10.84 -9.32 -4.10
N MET A 161 12.09 -9.78 -4.08
CA MET A 161 12.67 -10.55 -5.17
C MET A 161 11.97 -11.90 -5.39
N GLU A 162 11.47 -12.55 -4.33
CA GLU A 162 10.67 -13.77 -4.45
C GLU A 162 9.36 -13.52 -5.22
N VAL A 163 8.66 -12.41 -4.90
CA VAL A 163 7.47 -12.00 -5.64
C VAL A 163 7.77 -11.79 -7.11
N PHE A 164 8.85 -11.05 -7.41
CA PHE A 164 9.28 -10.84 -8.78
C PHE A 164 9.62 -12.14 -9.51
N GLY A 165 10.28 -13.09 -8.84
CA GLY A 165 10.58 -14.40 -9.40
C GLY A 165 9.30 -15.18 -9.77
N ALA A 166 8.26 -15.13 -8.93
CA ALA A 166 6.98 -15.74 -9.24
C ALA A 166 6.27 -15.07 -10.44
N LEU A 167 6.30 -13.73 -10.49
CA LEU A 167 5.75 -12.97 -11.61
C LEU A 167 6.51 -13.24 -12.92
N GLN A 168 7.84 -13.41 -12.86
CA GLN A 168 8.67 -13.79 -14.00
C GLN A 168 8.30 -15.17 -14.53
N LYS A 169 8.16 -16.18 -13.66
CA LYS A 169 7.71 -17.53 -14.04
C LYS A 169 6.33 -17.49 -14.70
N LYS A 170 5.41 -16.68 -14.18
CA LYS A 170 4.09 -16.49 -14.81
C LYS A 170 4.20 -15.84 -16.18
N ALA A 171 4.96 -14.75 -16.31
CA ALA A 171 5.17 -14.08 -17.59
C ALA A 171 5.81 -15.01 -18.64
N ALA A 172 6.72 -15.89 -18.22
CA ALA A 172 7.31 -16.92 -19.06
C ALA A 172 6.26 -17.91 -19.56
N LYS A 173 5.43 -18.45 -18.64
CA LYS A 173 4.33 -19.38 -18.96
C LYS A 173 3.32 -18.78 -19.93
N ASP A 174 2.96 -17.51 -19.71
CA ASP A 174 1.98 -16.79 -20.51
C ASP A 174 2.54 -16.28 -21.86
N LYS A 175 3.85 -16.50 -22.10
CA LYS A 175 4.58 -15.94 -23.26
C LYS A 175 4.33 -14.43 -23.39
N ALA A 176 4.20 -13.75 -22.26
CA ALA A 176 3.91 -12.32 -22.19
C ALA A 176 5.09 -11.46 -22.68
N PHE A 177 6.26 -12.07 -22.86
CA PHE A 177 7.48 -11.43 -23.30
C PHE A 177 8.11 -12.17 -24.49
N THR A 178 8.53 -11.40 -25.50
CA THR A 178 9.27 -11.91 -26.65
C THR A 178 10.76 -11.55 -26.50
N PRO A 179 11.68 -12.53 -26.44
CA PRO A 179 13.12 -12.29 -26.46
C PRO A 179 13.53 -11.32 -27.57
N GLY A 180 14.43 -10.39 -27.27
CA GLY A 180 14.88 -9.33 -28.19
C GLY A 180 13.90 -8.16 -28.39
N SER A 181 12.71 -8.18 -27.79
CA SER A 181 11.75 -7.06 -27.90
C SER A 181 12.20 -5.77 -27.20
N LEU A 182 13.30 -5.81 -26.44
CA LEU A 182 13.93 -4.69 -25.77
C LEU A 182 15.32 -4.38 -26.33
N ASN A 183 15.70 -4.85 -27.52
CA ASN A 183 17.02 -4.56 -28.11
C ASN A 183 17.26 -3.05 -28.30
N GLU A 184 16.19 -2.27 -28.41
CA GLU A 184 16.26 -0.81 -28.54
C GLU A 184 16.42 -0.10 -27.18
N VAL A 185 16.37 -0.82 -26.06
CA VAL A 185 16.57 -0.29 -24.72
C VAL A 185 18.08 -0.29 -24.42
N THR A 186 18.80 0.63 -25.06
CA THR A 186 20.23 0.85 -24.83
C THR A 186 20.44 1.92 -23.77
N GLU A 187 21.65 1.96 -23.20
CA GLU A 187 22.04 2.96 -22.21
C GLU A 187 21.91 4.39 -22.77
N GLU A 188 22.34 4.62 -24.01
CA GLU A 188 22.27 5.92 -24.69
C GLU A 188 20.82 6.35 -24.91
N ALA A 189 19.96 5.40 -25.33
CA ALA A 189 18.54 5.67 -25.53
C ALA A 189 17.85 6.05 -24.21
N ILE A 190 18.19 5.37 -23.11
CA ILE A 190 17.67 5.70 -21.78
C ILE A 190 18.23 7.03 -21.29
N ALA A 191 19.53 7.30 -21.45
CA ALA A 191 20.14 8.56 -21.04
C ALA A 191 19.53 9.77 -21.77
N ALA A 192 19.25 9.64 -23.07
CA ALA A 192 18.52 10.64 -23.84
C ALA A 192 17.10 10.86 -23.28
N LYS A 193 16.37 9.78 -22.97
CA LYS A 193 15.05 9.88 -22.34
C LYS A 193 15.07 10.43 -20.93
N MET A 194 16.11 10.13 -20.14
CA MET A 194 16.28 10.70 -18.81
C MET A 194 16.47 12.22 -18.86
N THR A 195 17.08 12.75 -19.92
CA THR A 195 17.16 14.21 -20.12
C THR A 195 15.78 14.84 -20.31
N GLU A 196 14.93 14.24 -21.16
CA GLU A 196 13.54 14.68 -21.35
C GLU A 196 12.72 14.56 -20.05
N VAL A 197 12.85 13.42 -19.35
CA VAL A 197 12.13 13.15 -18.10
C VAL A 197 12.57 14.11 -16.99
N ARG A 198 13.88 14.40 -16.86
CA ARG A 198 14.41 15.38 -15.91
C ARG A 198 13.80 16.77 -16.14
N ALA A 199 13.71 17.21 -17.40
CA ALA A 199 13.10 18.49 -17.73
C ALA A 199 11.59 18.53 -17.43
N GLN A 200 10.86 17.47 -17.79
CA GLN A 200 9.43 17.35 -17.48
C GLN A 200 9.18 17.29 -15.98
N TYR A 201 9.98 16.53 -15.25
CA TYR A 201 9.90 16.40 -13.81
C TYR A 201 10.18 17.75 -13.13
N ALA A 202 11.20 18.50 -13.56
CA ALA A 202 11.46 19.84 -13.02
C ALA A 202 10.26 20.79 -13.18
N GLN A 203 9.51 20.69 -14.29
CA GLN A 203 8.29 21.46 -14.52
C GLN A 203 7.11 20.96 -13.68
N PHE A 204 7.00 19.65 -13.49
CA PHE A 204 5.89 19.00 -12.79
C PHE A 204 6.05 19.01 -11.26
N LYS A 205 7.29 18.99 -10.75
CA LYS A 205 7.62 18.85 -9.33
C LYS A 205 6.90 19.86 -8.42
N PRO A 206 6.81 21.17 -8.73
CA PRO A 206 6.07 22.11 -7.89
C PRO A 206 4.59 21.76 -7.75
N MET A 207 3.98 21.28 -8.83
CA MET A 207 2.59 20.83 -8.83
C MET A 207 2.43 19.53 -8.04
N ALA A 208 3.36 18.57 -8.20
CA ALA A 208 3.40 17.35 -7.40
C ALA A 208 3.54 17.66 -5.91
N ALA A 209 4.43 18.58 -5.54
CA ALA A 209 4.62 19.02 -4.16
C ALA A 209 3.36 19.65 -3.57
N MET A 210 2.67 20.48 -4.34
CA MET A 210 1.38 21.05 -3.91
C MET A 210 0.33 19.97 -3.67
N MET A 211 0.23 18.99 -4.57
CA MET A 211 -0.71 17.88 -4.41
C MET A 211 -0.32 17.05 -3.20
N LEU A 212 0.91 16.58 -3.11
CA LEU A 212 1.36 15.63 -2.09
C LEU A 212 1.56 16.25 -0.70
N LYS A 213 1.48 17.58 -0.54
CA LYS A 213 1.67 18.27 0.74
C LYS A 213 0.84 17.69 1.87
N ASP A 214 -0.40 17.31 1.57
CA ASP A 214 -1.34 16.75 2.55
C ASP A 214 -1.30 15.22 2.62
N MET A 215 -0.49 14.56 1.79
CA MET A 215 -0.33 13.12 1.85
C MET A 215 0.42 12.71 3.12
N SER A 216 -0.21 11.89 3.95
CA SER A 216 0.42 11.29 5.12
C SER A 216 -0.18 9.94 5.46
N ILE A 217 0.67 8.96 5.72
CA ILE A 217 0.32 7.65 6.24
C ILE A 217 1.06 7.50 7.55
N THR A 218 0.33 7.49 8.66
CA THR A 218 0.87 7.33 10.00
C THR A 218 0.35 6.02 10.59
N SER A 219 1.25 5.16 11.03
CA SER A 219 0.94 3.93 11.75
C SER A 219 1.54 4.00 13.14
N GLU A 220 0.69 4.04 14.16
CA GLU A 220 1.08 3.89 15.56
C GLU A 220 0.82 2.44 15.98
N MET A 221 1.81 1.82 16.60
CA MET A 221 1.70 0.49 17.17
C MET A 221 2.08 0.52 18.65
N GLU A 222 1.17 0.06 19.49
CA GLU A 222 1.38 -0.22 20.89
C GLU A 222 1.49 -1.73 21.09
N VAL A 223 2.54 -2.18 21.76
CA VAL A 223 2.84 -3.60 21.97
C VAL A 223 2.88 -3.94 23.44
N GLY A 224 2.38 -5.12 23.80
CA GLY A 224 2.49 -5.66 25.16
C GLY A 224 3.91 -6.15 25.45
N GLY A 225 4.82 -5.25 25.83
CA GLY A 225 6.22 -5.61 26.12
C GLY A 225 7.21 -4.46 26.03
N GLU A 226 8.48 -4.82 26.12
CA GLU A 226 9.61 -3.90 25.97
C GLU A 226 10.15 -3.97 24.54
N ILE A 227 10.26 -2.83 23.85
CA ILE A 227 10.85 -2.77 22.51
C ILE A 227 12.37 -2.72 22.63
N LEU A 228 13.02 -3.81 22.24
CA LEU A 228 14.47 -3.95 22.22
C LEU A 228 15.08 -3.25 21.01
N GLU A 229 14.59 -3.56 19.80
CA GLU A 229 15.09 -3.02 18.54
C GLU A 229 13.94 -2.47 17.70
N ALA A 230 14.17 -1.36 17.01
CA ALA A 230 13.21 -0.75 16.08
C ALA A 230 13.98 -0.20 14.88
N HIS A 231 13.71 -0.73 13.69
CA HIS A 231 14.21 -0.24 12.41
C HIS A 231 13.04 0.28 11.60
N VAL A 232 13.19 1.43 10.93
CA VAL A 232 12.11 2.15 10.21
C VAL A 232 11.07 2.80 11.12
N PHE A 233 10.88 2.29 12.34
CA PHE A 233 9.98 2.88 13.31
C PHE A 233 10.70 3.83 14.28
N GLU A 234 10.05 4.94 14.60
CA GLU A 234 10.45 5.83 15.68
C GLU A 234 9.82 5.36 16.99
N LYS A 235 10.61 5.24 18.06
CA LYS A 235 10.08 4.95 19.40
C LYS A 235 9.37 6.22 19.93
N SER A 236 8.06 6.15 20.12
CA SER A 236 7.23 7.26 20.59
C SER A 236 6.84 7.14 22.08
N GLY A 237 7.18 6.02 22.72
CA GLY A 237 7.00 5.82 24.17
C GLY A 237 7.28 4.38 24.62
N PRO A 238 7.07 4.05 25.89
CA PRO A 238 7.17 2.68 26.39
C PRO A 238 6.20 1.76 25.64
N GLY A 239 6.74 0.74 24.96
CA GLY A 239 5.93 -0.19 24.15
C GLY A 239 5.24 0.46 22.96
N LYS A 240 5.64 1.67 22.54
CA LYS A 240 5.02 2.41 21.43
C LYS A 240 6.02 2.77 20.35
N VAL A 241 5.64 2.50 19.12
CA VAL A 241 6.36 2.90 17.92
C VAL A 241 5.44 3.56 16.91
N THR A 242 6.01 4.47 16.14
CA THR A 242 5.32 5.17 15.06
C THR A 242 6.13 5.01 13.78
N ALA A 243 5.44 4.76 12.66
CA ALA A 243 6.00 4.88 11.32
C ALA A 243 5.17 5.91 10.56
N THR A 244 5.84 6.86 9.92
CA THR A 244 5.20 7.88 9.09
C THR A 244 5.81 7.85 7.69
N PHE A 245 4.95 7.84 6.70
CA PHE A 245 5.29 8.06 5.29
C PHE A 245 4.49 9.25 4.76
N ASN A 246 5.15 10.28 4.27
CA ASN A 246 4.50 11.50 3.80
C ASN A 246 4.83 11.81 2.33
N GLY A 247 4.12 12.80 1.78
CA GLY A 247 4.32 13.22 0.40
C GLY A 247 5.71 13.79 0.09
N GLU A 248 6.40 14.38 1.07
CA GLU A 248 7.77 14.87 0.90
C GLU A 248 8.75 13.72 0.71
N GLN A 249 8.65 12.67 1.53
CA GLN A 249 9.45 11.45 1.38
C GLN A 249 9.21 10.77 0.02
N LEU A 250 7.98 10.81 -0.50
CA LEU A 250 7.71 10.32 -1.86
C LEU A 250 8.39 11.17 -2.93
N ILE A 251 8.43 12.50 -2.77
CA ILE A 251 9.12 13.41 -3.68
C ILE A 251 10.63 13.17 -3.62
N GLU A 252 11.20 13.02 -2.43
CA GLU A 252 12.62 12.69 -2.22
C GLU A 252 13.00 11.35 -2.86
N LEU A 253 12.13 10.34 -2.77
CA LEU A 253 12.32 9.07 -3.47
C LEU A 253 12.41 9.29 -4.99
N VAL A 254 11.49 10.08 -5.56
CA VAL A 254 11.50 10.38 -7.00
C VAL A 254 12.72 11.23 -7.38
N ASP A 255 13.09 12.22 -6.57
CA ASP A 255 14.30 13.03 -6.75
C ASP A 255 15.54 12.13 -6.82
N GLY A 256 15.67 11.17 -5.90
CA GLY A 256 16.78 10.22 -5.88
C GLY A 256 16.84 9.37 -7.15
N ILE A 257 15.70 8.92 -7.68
CA ILE A 257 15.63 8.18 -8.94
C ILE A 257 16.05 9.07 -10.12
N ILE A 258 15.54 10.29 -10.18
CA ILE A 258 15.78 11.22 -11.29
C ILE A 258 17.25 11.67 -11.32
N ALA A 259 17.86 11.81 -10.14
CA ALA A 259 19.26 12.18 -9.96
C ALA A 259 20.25 11.01 -10.09
N ASP A 260 19.78 9.75 -10.17
CA ASP A 260 20.66 8.59 -10.34
C ASP A 260 21.25 8.56 -11.76
N ASP A 261 22.50 9.02 -11.91
CA ASP A 261 23.22 9.03 -13.17
C ASP A 261 23.61 7.62 -13.65
N GLU A 262 23.59 6.60 -12.79
CA GLU A 262 23.81 5.20 -13.17
C GLU A 262 22.52 4.50 -13.60
N LEU A 263 21.35 5.13 -13.41
CA LEU A 263 20.05 4.56 -13.75
C LEU A 263 19.97 4.08 -15.20
N PRO A 264 20.48 4.81 -16.22
CA PRO A 264 20.50 4.33 -17.60
C PRO A 264 21.19 2.97 -17.75
N GLY A 265 22.37 2.80 -17.13
CA GLY A 265 23.11 1.55 -17.15
C GLY A 265 22.36 0.41 -16.43
N LYS A 266 21.78 0.70 -15.26
CA LYS A 266 20.98 -0.27 -14.48
C LYS A 266 19.76 -0.77 -15.28
N VAL A 267 19.04 0.14 -15.94
CA VAL A 267 17.86 -0.20 -16.75
C VAL A 267 18.27 -0.94 -18.02
N ALA A 268 19.35 -0.53 -18.71
CA ALA A 268 19.86 -1.22 -19.88
C ALA A 268 20.29 -2.66 -19.54
N LYS A 269 20.97 -2.86 -18.39
CA LYS A 269 21.38 -4.17 -17.90
C LYS A 269 20.17 -5.07 -17.61
N LEU A 270 19.13 -4.53 -16.97
CA LEU A 270 17.88 -5.28 -16.73
C LEU A 270 17.17 -5.63 -18.04
N ALA A 271 17.10 -4.69 -18.99
CA ALA A 271 16.50 -4.93 -20.29
C ALA A 271 17.26 -6.00 -21.09
N ALA A 272 18.59 -5.97 -21.07
CA ALA A 272 19.43 -6.98 -21.70
C ALA A 272 19.22 -8.36 -21.06
N ALA A 273 19.14 -8.45 -19.73
CA ALA A 273 18.84 -9.69 -19.04
C ALA A 273 17.46 -10.24 -19.43
N LEU A 274 16.44 -9.38 -19.52
CA LEU A 274 15.09 -9.78 -19.94
C LEU A 274 15.04 -10.19 -21.42
N ASN A 275 15.87 -9.60 -22.29
CA ASN A 275 15.96 -10.00 -23.70
C ASN A 275 16.42 -11.45 -23.89
N GLU A 276 17.17 -12.01 -22.94
CA GLU A 276 17.53 -13.44 -22.93
C GLU A 276 16.36 -14.33 -22.51
N GLY A 277 15.30 -13.73 -21.96
CA GLY A 277 14.09 -14.37 -21.48
C GLY A 277 13.78 -14.00 -20.02
N PRO A 278 12.49 -14.04 -19.60
CA PRO A 278 12.09 -13.72 -18.23
C PRO A 278 12.69 -14.64 -17.16
N GLU A 279 13.14 -15.85 -17.56
CA GLU A 279 13.81 -16.81 -16.66
C GLU A 279 15.34 -16.80 -16.78
N SER A 280 15.93 -15.81 -17.47
CA SER A 280 17.40 -15.70 -17.52
C SER A 280 17.95 -15.51 -16.11
N ALA A 281 19.01 -16.26 -15.78
CA ALA A 281 19.72 -16.17 -14.51
C ALA A 281 20.30 -14.77 -14.24
N LYS A 282 20.38 -13.91 -15.27
CA LYS A 282 20.84 -12.52 -15.14
C LYS A 282 19.75 -11.56 -14.67
N VAL A 283 18.47 -11.91 -14.81
CA VAL A 283 17.36 -11.01 -14.46
C VAL A 283 17.32 -10.77 -12.96
N GLY A 284 17.46 -11.81 -12.14
CA GLY A 284 17.46 -11.69 -10.67
C GLY A 284 18.50 -10.69 -10.15
N PRO A 285 19.80 -10.86 -10.49
CA PRO A 285 20.84 -9.90 -10.11
C PRO A 285 20.61 -8.48 -10.62
N ALA A 286 20.22 -8.30 -11.89
CA ALA A 286 19.99 -6.98 -12.46
C ALA A 286 18.79 -6.27 -11.82
N LEU A 287 17.72 -7.01 -11.53
CA LEU A 287 16.55 -6.48 -10.84
C LEU A 287 16.86 -6.13 -9.39
N ARG A 288 17.62 -6.99 -8.68
CA ARG A 288 18.06 -6.72 -7.31
C ARG A 288 18.86 -5.42 -7.22
N GLU A 289 19.80 -5.21 -8.13
CA GLU A 289 20.57 -3.97 -8.23
C GLU A 289 19.68 -2.75 -8.44
N PHE A 290 18.64 -2.88 -9.29
CA PHE A 290 17.68 -1.82 -9.55
C PHE A 290 16.78 -1.50 -8.34
N ILE A 291 16.24 -2.50 -7.64
CA ILE A 291 15.25 -2.28 -6.58
C ILE A 291 15.85 -2.00 -5.20
N THR A 292 17.08 -2.48 -4.93
CA THR A 292 17.70 -2.36 -3.59
C THR A 292 17.78 -0.91 -3.09
N PRO A 293 18.24 0.07 -3.91
CA PRO A 293 18.29 1.46 -3.48
C PRO A 293 16.90 2.03 -3.19
N LEU A 294 15.89 1.63 -3.97
CA LEU A 294 14.51 2.08 -3.80
C LEU A 294 13.93 1.60 -2.47
N ILE A 295 14.07 0.31 -2.19
CA ILE A 295 13.59 -0.31 -0.95
C ILE A 295 14.32 0.29 0.26
N SER A 296 15.64 0.45 0.14
CA SER A 296 16.44 1.07 1.19
C SER A 296 15.98 2.51 1.47
N SER A 297 15.69 3.30 0.44
CA SER A 297 15.18 4.67 0.60
C SER A 297 13.80 4.71 1.28
N VAL A 298 12.86 3.86 0.84
CA VAL A 298 11.52 3.72 1.45
C VAL A 298 11.62 3.38 2.95
N TYR A 299 12.63 2.60 3.32
CA TYR A 299 12.86 2.18 4.70
C TYR A 299 13.96 2.97 5.43
N GLY A 300 14.25 4.20 5.01
CA GLY A 300 15.17 5.09 5.72
C GLY A 300 16.59 4.52 5.89
N GLY A 301 17.07 3.81 4.87
CA GLY A 301 18.36 3.11 4.85
C GLY A 301 18.31 1.66 5.32
N SER A 302 17.21 1.20 5.93
CA SER A 302 17.09 -0.19 6.38
C SER A 302 16.90 -1.15 5.20
N LYS A 303 17.65 -2.26 5.19
CA LYS A 303 17.48 -3.35 4.20
C LYS A 303 16.54 -4.46 4.69
N ALA A 304 16.25 -4.46 5.99
CA ALA A 304 15.42 -5.45 6.67
C ALA A 304 14.66 -4.74 7.81
N PRO A 305 13.52 -4.10 7.51
CA PRO A 305 12.68 -3.46 8.52
C PRO A 305 12.23 -4.50 9.56
N LYS A 306 12.49 -4.19 10.83
CA LYS A 306 12.18 -5.10 11.92
C LYS A 306 11.91 -4.37 13.23
N LEU A 307 11.08 -4.99 14.06
CA LEU A 307 10.81 -4.60 15.43
C LEU A 307 11.00 -5.83 16.32
N VAL A 308 11.86 -5.75 17.33
CA VAL A 308 12.13 -6.84 18.28
C VAL A 308 11.59 -6.44 19.64
N ILE A 309 10.72 -7.29 20.18
CA ILE A 309 9.96 -7.02 21.39
C ILE A 309 10.18 -8.16 22.37
N LYS A 310 10.55 -7.82 23.60
CA LYS A 310 10.47 -8.74 24.72
C LYS A 310 9.03 -8.72 25.24
N PRO A 311 8.24 -9.79 25.05
CA PRO A 311 6.83 -9.78 25.41
C PRO A 311 6.64 -9.63 26.92
N ALA A 312 5.61 -8.89 27.32
CA ALA A 312 5.18 -8.83 28.72
C ALA A 312 4.59 -10.17 29.18
N ALA A 313 4.58 -10.39 30.49
CA ALA A 313 3.99 -11.60 31.09
C ALA A 313 2.45 -11.68 30.90
N SER A 314 1.81 -10.56 30.62
CA SER A 314 0.37 -10.45 30.37
C SER A 314 0.12 -9.72 29.06
N PRO A 315 -0.96 -10.06 28.33
CA PRO A 315 -1.31 -9.36 27.10
C PRO A 315 -1.65 -7.89 27.40
N ALA A 316 -1.46 -7.02 26.41
CA ALA A 316 -1.82 -5.60 26.51
C ALA A 316 -3.33 -5.41 26.73
N PHE A 317 -4.15 -6.37 26.29
CA PHE A 317 -5.59 -6.41 26.53
C PHE A 317 -6.15 -7.84 26.43
N ASN A 318 -7.30 -8.09 27.05
CA ASN A 318 -7.99 -9.38 26.97
C ASN A 318 -8.82 -9.46 25.68
N TYR A 319 -8.28 -10.10 24.65
CA TYR A 319 -8.91 -10.18 23.33
C TYR A 319 -10.34 -10.75 23.37
N SER A 320 -10.54 -11.93 23.98
CA SER A 320 -11.84 -12.59 23.98
C SER A 320 -12.91 -11.78 24.72
N ALA A 321 -12.54 -11.14 25.84
CA ALA A 321 -13.45 -10.29 26.59
C ALA A 321 -13.86 -9.04 25.81
N GLU A 322 -12.90 -8.39 25.14
CA GLU A 322 -13.16 -7.19 24.34
C GLU A 322 -14.00 -7.50 23.09
N VAL A 323 -13.73 -8.62 22.40
CA VAL A 323 -14.56 -9.09 21.26
C VAL A 323 -16.00 -9.36 21.71
N ALA A 324 -16.19 -10.04 22.84
CA ALA A 324 -17.53 -10.32 23.36
C ALA A 324 -18.28 -9.02 23.70
N LYS A 325 -17.59 -8.07 24.34
CA LYS A 325 -18.13 -6.75 24.67
C LYS A 325 -18.49 -5.95 23.41
N ALA A 326 -17.64 -5.97 22.38
CA ALA A 326 -17.89 -5.27 21.12
C ALA A 326 -19.11 -5.81 20.40
N LYS A 327 -19.26 -7.14 20.32
CA LYS A 327 -20.45 -7.79 19.76
C LYS A 327 -21.73 -7.43 20.51
N ALA A 328 -21.67 -7.41 21.84
CA ALA A 328 -22.82 -7.07 22.68
C ALA A 328 -23.24 -5.59 22.58
N ASN A 329 -22.29 -4.69 22.33
CA ASN A 329 -22.51 -3.24 22.30
C ASN A 329 -22.61 -2.66 20.88
N MET A 330 -22.71 -3.50 19.85
CA MET A 330 -22.79 -3.03 18.47
C MET A 330 -24.07 -2.21 18.26
N SER A 331 -23.95 -0.97 17.79
CA SER A 331 -25.13 -0.14 17.48
C SER A 331 -25.95 -0.74 16.33
N PRO A 332 -27.27 -0.50 16.24
CA PRO A 332 -28.10 -0.92 15.10
C PRO A 332 -27.54 -0.50 13.74
N GLU A 333 -26.98 0.71 13.64
CA GLU A 333 -26.40 1.26 12.42
C GLU A 333 -25.16 0.47 11.98
N LEU A 334 -24.26 0.18 12.93
CA LEU A 334 -23.08 -0.65 12.68
C LEU A 334 -23.46 -2.10 12.33
N MET A 335 -24.46 -2.68 13.01
CA MET A 335 -24.97 -4.02 12.67
C MET A 335 -25.46 -4.07 11.22
N LYS A 336 -26.17 -3.04 10.77
CA LYS A 336 -26.63 -2.92 9.38
C LYS A 336 -25.46 -2.83 8.39
N LEU A 337 -24.44 -2.03 8.68
CA LEU A 337 -23.22 -1.95 7.86
C LEU A 337 -22.49 -3.29 7.75
N VAL A 338 -22.38 -4.03 8.86
CA VAL A 338 -21.77 -5.36 8.88
C VAL A 338 -22.57 -6.36 8.03
N ASP A 339 -23.90 -6.36 8.15
CA ASP A 339 -24.78 -7.18 7.33
C ASP A 339 -24.63 -6.85 5.84
N GLU A 340 -24.62 -5.57 5.47
CA GLU A 340 -24.38 -5.12 4.09
C GLU A 340 -23.00 -5.53 3.55
N ALA A 341 -21.96 -5.42 4.37
CA ALA A 341 -20.60 -5.81 4.00
C ALA A 341 -20.46 -7.33 3.81
N SER A 342 -21.24 -8.14 4.54
CA SER A 342 -21.24 -9.60 4.42
C SER A 342 -21.86 -10.12 3.12
N LYS A 343 -22.68 -9.29 2.46
CA LYS A 343 -23.33 -9.65 1.20
C LYS A 343 -22.34 -9.49 0.04
N PRO A 344 -22.46 -10.32 -1.02
CA PRO A 344 -21.71 -10.11 -2.27
C PRO A 344 -21.90 -8.68 -2.77
N PRO A 345 -20.89 -8.09 -3.44
CA PRO A 345 -21.08 -6.81 -4.10
C PRO A 345 -22.28 -6.94 -5.05
N VAL A 346 -23.25 -6.03 -4.92
CA VAL A 346 -24.24 -5.84 -5.98
C VAL A 346 -23.41 -5.41 -7.19
N PRO A 347 -23.49 -6.12 -8.34
CA PRO A 347 -22.79 -5.69 -9.54
C PRO A 347 -23.11 -4.21 -9.72
N ALA A 348 -22.07 -3.38 -9.79
CA ALA A 348 -22.30 -2.01 -10.21
C ALA A 348 -22.96 -2.14 -11.58
N ASP A 349 -24.23 -1.74 -11.70
CA ASP A 349 -24.74 -1.31 -13.00
C ASP A 349 -23.63 -0.41 -13.56
N ALA A 350 -23.19 -0.64 -14.79
CA ALA A 350 -21.98 -0.05 -15.39
C ALA A 350 -21.98 1.51 -15.46
N GLY A 351 -22.82 2.20 -14.69
CA GLY A 351 -22.65 3.58 -14.30
C GLY A 351 -21.42 3.75 -13.42
N GLY A 352 -20.32 4.14 -14.07
CA GLY A 352 -19.19 4.78 -13.39
C GLY A 352 -19.62 5.97 -12.52
N LEU A 353 -18.64 6.59 -11.85
CA LEU A 353 -18.78 7.84 -11.09
C LEU A 353 -19.91 8.70 -11.67
N PRO A 354 -20.92 9.10 -10.87
CA PRO A 354 -22.13 9.75 -11.37
C PRO A 354 -21.71 10.89 -12.30
N ALA A 355 -22.05 10.76 -13.58
CA ALA A 355 -21.69 11.76 -14.58
C ALA A 355 -22.21 13.11 -14.08
N PRO A 356 -21.38 14.18 -14.11
CA PRO A 356 -21.81 15.48 -13.63
C PRO A 356 -23.08 15.86 -14.38
N LYS A 357 -24.18 16.08 -13.63
CA LYS A 357 -25.46 16.51 -14.20
C LYS A 357 -25.19 17.75 -15.04
N LYS A 358 -25.27 17.65 -16.37
CA LYS A 358 -25.22 18.82 -17.25
C LYS A 358 -26.34 19.75 -16.79
N LYS A 359 -25.98 20.96 -16.34
CA LYS A 359 -26.96 22.03 -16.17
C LYS A 359 -27.60 22.25 -17.54
N ALA A 360 -28.93 22.14 -17.61
CA ALA A 360 -29.68 22.56 -18.77
C ALA A 360 -29.40 24.06 -19.00
N ALA A 361 -29.01 24.40 -20.23
CA ALA A 361 -28.75 25.76 -20.67
C ALA A 361 -30.06 26.55 -20.81
#